data_AF-A0A0F9UDJ9-F1
#
_entry.id   AF-A0A0F9UDJ9-F1
#
_cell.length_a   1.000
_cell.length_b   1.000
_cell.length_c   1.000
_cell.angle_alpha   90.00
_cell.angle_beta   90.00
_cell.angle_gamma   90.00
#
_symmetry.space_group_name_H-M   'P 1'
#
loop_
_entity.id
_entity.type
_entity.pdbx_description
1 polymer ?
#
loop_
_entity_poly.entity_id
_entity_poly.type
_entity_poly.pdbx_seq_one_letter_code
_entity_poly.pdbx_strand_id
1 'polypeptide(L)'
;MAKKPRSKAKEVEVPKILIGVPILAWTHEFAESFLNFWSALMTYKHKGRKFHVGYRFMYRMPVHKAEEQLADMAVASGCTHLLLMDDDIYDVTVDDFLKLLDADRDVVAGIMHASGFPYSMCAFRRYDAKTKVADQPILKGPARLYEVPPEQRKGVVKVDLVPFCFTMIKTSVFKNLKKPWFSSDNQAPTDSWFADRVLDKKMDYYAHFDVWLNHRGVTRENQPLWVQMGMVNARAKKGGGMVVLTPEEMKRHEAMMRMKLEAAETEMKSKAIGGIPFYEKEKGKNPIGKRLK
;
A
#
# COMPACT_ATOMS: atom_id res chain seq x y z
N MET A 1 -5.31 -45.73 31.53
CA MET A 1 -5.32 -44.90 30.30
C MET A 1 -5.60 -43.46 30.69
N ALA A 2 -4.62 -42.56 30.60
CA ALA A 2 -4.78 -41.14 30.95
C ALA A 2 -5.58 -40.40 29.86
N LYS A 3 -6.71 -39.78 30.23
CA LYS A 3 -7.52 -38.96 29.32
C LYS A 3 -6.68 -37.74 28.89
N LYS A 4 -6.40 -37.62 27.59
CA LYS A 4 -5.78 -36.42 27.00
C LYS A 4 -6.64 -35.18 27.35
N PRO A 5 -6.04 -34.08 27.82
CA PRO A 5 -6.78 -32.86 28.09
C PRO A 5 -7.41 -32.33 26.79
N ARG A 6 -8.74 -32.12 26.80
CA ARG A 6 -9.47 -31.47 25.70
C ARG A 6 -8.89 -30.06 25.54
N SER A 7 -8.33 -29.76 24.36
CA SER A 7 -7.93 -28.41 23.99
C SER A 7 -9.13 -27.47 24.11
N LYS A 8 -9.03 -26.42 24.92
CA LYS A 8 -10.06 -25.37 24.98
C LYS A 8 -10.24 -24.82 23.56
N ALA A 9 -11.46 -24.89 23.03
CA ALA A 9 -11.81 -24.26 21.77
C ALA A 9 -11.48 -22.77 21.89
N LYS A 10 -10.67 -22.23 20.97
CA LYS A 10 -10.43 -20.78 20.90
C LYS A 10 -11.78 -20.11 20.66
N GLU A 11 -12.16 -19.24 21.59
CA GLU A 11 -13.30 -18.36 21.40
C GLU A 11 -13.00 -17.48 20.18
N VAL A 12 -13.86 -17.55 19.16
CA VAL A 12 -13.67 -16.79 17.92
C VAL A 12 -14.07 -15.34 18.22
N GLU A 13 -13.08 -14.45 18.27
CA GLU A 13 -13.31 -13.03 18.46
C GLU A 13 -14.19 -12.48 17.32
N VAL A 14 -15.28 -11.79 17.67
CA VAL A 14 -16.18 -11.18 16.68
C VAL A 14 -15.52 -9.90 16.15
N PRO A 15 -15.25 -9.79 14.83
CA PRO A 15 -14.66 -8.59 14.27
C PRO A 15 -15.51 -7.34 14.53
N LYS A 16 -14.87 -6.27 14.98
CA LYS A 16 -15.41 -4.91 15.11
C LYS A 16 -14.65 -3.99 14.18
N ILE A 17 -15.32 -3.40 13.21
CA ILE A 17 -14.70 -2.61 12.14
C ILE A 17 -15.22 -1.18 12.19
N LEU A 18 -14.31 -0.22 12.21
CA LEU A 18 -14.63 1.18 11.90
C LEU A 18 -14.33 1.45 10.42
N ILE A 19 -15.32 1.91 9.68
CA ILE A 19 -15.15 2.41 8.31
C ILE A 19 -14.84 3.90 8.41
N GLY A 20 -13.60 4.27 8.15
CA GLY A 20 -13.12 5.64 8.22
C GLY A 20 -13.00 6.25 6.82
N VAL A 21 -13.61 7.40 6.61
CA VAL A 21 -13.60 8.06 5.31
C VAL A 21 -13.14 9.52 5.48
N PRO A 22 -11.90 9.85 5.09
CA PRO A 22 -11.46 11.23 4.90
C PRO A 22 -12.21 11.83 3.70
N ILE A 23 -13.01 12.88 3.92
CA ILE A 23 -13.77 13.52 2.83
C ILE A 23 -13.07 14.82 2.41
N LEU A 24 -12.63 14.84 1.17
CA LEU A 24 -12.10 15.99 0.45
C LEU A 24 -13.22 16.72 -0.33
N ALA A 25 -14.10 15.97 -0.99
CA ALA A 25 -15.20 16.47 -1.78
C ALA A 25 -16.40 15.52 -1.73
N TRP A 26 -17.54 16.04 -1.27
CA TRP A 26 -18.81 15.35 -1.40
C TRP A 26 -19.27 15.33 -2.85
N THR A 27 -19.43 14.12 -3.38
CA THR A 27 -20.03 13.88 -4.70
C THR A 27 -21.26 13.02 -4.56
N HIS A 28 -22.17 13.16 -5.53
CA HIS A 28 -23.42 12.40 -5.54
C HIS A 28 -23.11 10.90 -5.71
N GLU A 29 -22.18 10.58 -6.59
CA GLU A 29 -21.72 9.24 -6.91
C GLU A 29 -21.17 8.53 -5.66
N PHE A 30 -20.30 9.21 -4.89
CA PHE A 30 -19.80 8.66 -3.64
C PHE A 30 -20.92 8.47 -2.61
N ALA A 31 -21.79 9.47 -2.42
CA ALA A 31 -22.86 9.40 -1.44
C ALA A 31 -23.83 8.24 -1.73
N GLU A 32 -24.22 8.07 -2.99
CA GLU A 32 -25.08 6.98 -3.43
C GLU A 32 -24.39 5.62 -3.25
N SER A 33 -23.15 5.49 -3.75
CA SER A 33 -22.38 4.26 -3.62
C SER A 33 -22.18 3.85 -2.14
N PHE A 34 -21.81 4.80 -1.28
CA PHE A 34 -21.60 4.53 0.14
C PHE A 34 -22.90 4.12 0.83
N LEU A 35 -24.03 4.80 0.55
CA LEU A 35 -25.31 4.45 1.15
C LEU A 35 -25.82 3.08 0.69
N ASN A 36 -25.60 2.71 -0.57
CA ASN A 36 -25.89 1.37 -1.07
C ASN A 36 -25.03 0.31 -0.37
N PHE A 37 -23.73 0.54 -0.27
CA PHE A 37 -22.80 -0.33 0.43
C PHE A 37 -23.16 -0.49 1.92
N TRP A 38 -23.41 0.62 2.60
CA TRP A 38 -23.81 0.64 4.01
C TRP A 38 -25.13 -0.10 4.24
N SER A 39 -26.14 0.16 3.41
CA SER A 39 -27.44 -0.53 3.51
C SER A 39 -27.28 -2.04 3.30
N ALA A 40 -26.44 -2.45 2.35
CA ALA A 40 -26.13 -3.85 2.11
C ALA A 40 -25.40 -4.49 3.30
N LEU A 41 -24.47 -3.79 3.96
CA LEU A 41 -23.81 -4.27 5.19
C LEU A 41 -24.81 -4.46 6.34
N MET A 42 -25.70 -3.48 6.55
CA MET A 42 -26.68 -3.52 7.64
C MET A 42 -27.77 -4.58 7.45
N THR A 43 -28.07 -4.92 6.19
CA THR A 43 -29.05 -5.97 5.84
C THR A 43 -28.40 -7.31 5.51
N TYR A 44 -27.07 -7.42 5.64
CA TYR A 44 -26.35 -8.63 5.33
C TYR A 44 -26.83 -9.79 6.22
N LYS A 45 -27.41 -10.81 5.60
CA LYS A 45 -27.85 -12.01 6.31
C LYS A 45 -26.61 -12.79 6.75
N HIS A 46 -26.26 -12.63 8.02
CA HIS A 46 -25.21 -13.35 8.72
C HIS A 46 -25.46 -14.87 8.63
N LYS A 47 -24.99 -15.53 7.57
CA LYS A 47 -25.01 -17.00 7.38
C LYS A 47 -24.03 -17.69 8.36
N GLY A 48 -24.18 -17.44 9.67
CA GLY A 48 -23.26 -17.83 10.72
C GLY A 48 -22.08 -16.87 10.95
N ARG A 49 -21.82 -15.92 10.03
CA ARG A 49 -20.73 -14.93 10.15
C ARG A 49 -21.18 -13.70 10.93
N LYS A 50 -20.57 -13.44 12.08
CA LYS A 50 -20.84 -12.26 12.92
C LYS A 50 -19.72 -11.24 12.75
N PHE A 51 -20.08 -9.97 12.65
CA PHE A 51 -19.18 -8.83 12.73
C PHE A 51 -19.99 -7.58 13.14
N HIS A 52 -19.33 -6.58 13.68
CA HIS A 52 -19.88 -5.27 13.96
C HIS A 52 -19.22 -4.24 13.06
N VAL A 53 -20.01 -3.34 12.49
CA VAL A 53 -19.54 -2.23 11.66
C VAL A 53 -20.08 -0.92 12.18
N GLY A 54 -19.25 0.11 12.16
CA GLY A 54 -19.64 1.51 12.30
C GLY A 54 -18.88 2.33 11.27
N TYR A 55 -19.30 3.56 11.00
CA TYR A 55 -18.58 4.44 10.08
C TYR A 55 -18.35 5.82 10.69
N ARG A 56 -17.30 6.49 10.22
CA ARG A 56 -17.00 7.88 10.55
C ARG A 56 -16.45 8.61 9.33
N PHE A 57 -17.11 9.71 9.00
CA PHE A 57 -16.60 10.67 8.04
C PHE A 57 -15.78 11.77 8.74
N MET A 58 -14.66 12.14 8.14
CA MET A 58 -13.79 13.22 8.60
C MET A 58 -13.76 14.34 7.57
N TYR A 59 -14.38 15.47 7.88
CA TYR A 59 -14.51 16.62 6.97
C TYR A 59 -13.50 17.71 7.28
N ARG A 60 -13.11 18.47 6.23
CA ARG A 60 -12.37 19.73 6.32
C ARG A 60 -11.04 19.61 7.07
N MET A 61 -10.31 18.53 6.82
CA MET A 61 -9.04 18.25 7.45
C MET A 61 -8.07 17.65 6.41
N PRO A 62 -6.76 17.94 6.49
CA PRO A 62 -5.77 17.23 5.68
C PRO A 62 -5.87 15.71 5.89
N VAL A 63 -5.78 14.94 4.80
CA VAL A 63 -6.02 13.48 4.77
C VAL A 63 -5.24 12.75 5.87
N HIS A 64 -3.93 12.98 5.97
CA HIS A 64 -3.10 12.34 7.01
C HIS A 64 -3.58 12.60 8.45
N LYS A 65 -4.12 13.79 8.75
CA LYS A 65 -4.67 14.09 10.08
C LYS A 65 -6.02 13.41 10.30
N ALA A 66 -6.84 13.32 9.25
CA ALA A 66 -8.10 12.60 9.30
C ALA A 66 -7.86 11.10 9.54
N GLU A 67 -6.92 10.49 8.83
CA GLU A 67 -6.50 9.09 9.02
C GLU A 67 -5.95 8.84 10.43
N GLU A 68 -5.09 9.73 10.95
CA GLU A 68 -4.59 9.66 12.32
C GLU A 68 -5.73 9.63 13.35
N GLN A 69 -6.72 10.54 13.21
CA GLN A 69 -7.86 10.60 14.10
C GLN A 69 -8.80 9.38 13.96
N LEU A 70 -8.96 8.84 12.76
CA LEU A 70 -9.74 7.63 12.50
C LEU A 70 -9.10 6.40 13.14
N ALA A 71 -7.78 6.25 13.01
CA ALA A 71 -7.05 5.18 13.68
C ALA A 71 -7.11 5.31 15.19
N ASP A 72 -7.02 6.54 15.71
CA ASP A 72 -7.19 6.80 17.14
C ASP A 72 -8.57 6.38 17.65
N MET A 73 -9.62 6.76 16.91
CA MET A 73 -10.99 6.39 17.24
C MET A 73 -11.19 4.87 17.21
N ALA A 74 -10.67 4.18 16.20
CA ALA A 74 -10.74 2.72 16.07
C ALA A 74 -10.05 2.03 17.26
N VAL A 75 -8.83 2.47 17.62
CA VAL A 75 -8.09 1.91 18.76
C VAL A 75 -8.81 2.20 20.08
N ALA A 76 -9.25 3.44 20.31
CA ALA A 76 -9.92 3.86 21.54
C ALA A 76 -11.28 3.19 21.76
N SER A 77 -12.02 2.92 20.67
CA SER A 77 -13.33 2.25 20.72
C SER A 77 -13.23 0.72 20.77
N GLY A 78 -12.02 0.17 20.83
CA GLY A 78 -11.80 -1.27 20.89
C GLY A 78 -12.21 -2.00 19.61
N CYS A 79 -12.14 -1.32 18.46
CA CYS A 79 -12.29 -1.96 17.17
C CYS A 79 -11.12 -2.92 16.92
N THR A 80 -11.41 -4.02 16.21
CA THR A 80 -10.40 -4.98 15.75
C THR A 80 -9.74 -4.53 14.44
N HIS A 81 -10.47 -3.78 13.62
CA HIS A 81 -10.01 -3.29 12.32
C HIS A 81 -10.45 -1.85 12.06
N LEU A 82 -9.67 -1.15 11.24
CA LEU A 82 -10.03 0.09 10.55
C LEU A 82 -10.07 -0.20 9.05
N LEU A 83 -11.19 0.11 8.39
CA LEU A 83 -11.28 0.15 6.93
C LEU A 83 -11.20 1.61 6.50
N LEU A 84 -10.08 2.02 5.93
CA LEU A 84 -9.97 3.32 5.26
C LEU A 84 -10.61 3.24 3.88
N MET A 85 -11.37 4.26 3.51
CA MET A 85 -12.00 4.38 2.20
C MET A 85 -11.92 5.83 1.71
N ASP A 86 -11.49 6.01 0.46
CA ASP A 86 -11.44 7.34 -0.19
C ASP A 86 -12.84 7.74 -0.70
N ASP A 87 -13.06 9.05 -0.83
CA ASP A 87 -14.35 9.64 -1.23
C ASP A 87 -14.56 9.75 -2.75
N ASP A 88 -13.63 9.20 -3.51
CA ASP A 88 -13.65 9.07 -4.97
C ASP A 88 -13.64 7.61 -5.44
N ILE A 89 -13.95 6.69 -4.52
CA ILE A 89 -14.13 5.26 -4.75
C ILE A 89 -15.61 4.91 -4.69
N TYR A 90 -16.08 4.15 -5.67
CA TYR A 90 -17.49 3.80 -5.82
C TYR A 90 -17.68 2.35 -6.27
N ASP A 91 -18.94 1.92 -6.21
CA ASP A 91 -19.45 0.58 -6.52
C ASP A 91 -18.85 -0.55 -5.66
N VAL A 92 -18.33 -0.22 -4.47
CA VAL A 92 -17.84 -1.23 -3.52
C VAL A 92 -18.98 -2.08 -2.98
N THR A 93 -18.74 -3.39 -2.88
CA THR A 93 -19.77 -4.33 -2.43
C THR A 93 -19.46 -4.92 -1.06
N VAL A 94 -20.48 -5.55 -0.45
CA VAL A 94 -20.28 -6.34 0.77
C VAL A 94 -19.33 -7.52 0.52
N ASP A 95 -19.35 -8.12 -0.66
CA ASP A 95 -18.43 -9.21 -1.02
C ASP A 95 -16.98 -8.73 -1.00
N ASP A 96 -16.72 -7.52 -1.50
CA ASP A 96 -15.38 -6.89 -1.46
C ASP A 96 -14.91 -6.66 -0.02
N PHE A 97 -15.78 -6.11 0.82
CA PHE A 97 -15.52 -5.96 2.26
C PHE A 97 -15.19 -7.31 2.92
N LEU A 98 -15.97 -8.35 2.63
CA LEU A 98 -15.83 -9.66 3.23
C LEU A 98 -14.54 -10.36 2.78
N LYS A 99 -14.13 -10.21 1.51
CA LYS A 99 -12.85 -10.68 0.97
C LYS A 99 -11.66 -10.07 1.71
N LEU A 100 -11.67 -8.76 1.94
CA LEU A 100 -10.61 -8.09 2.71
C LEU A 100 -10.57 -8.59 4.16
N LEU A 101 -11.74 -8.75 4.79
CA LEU A 101 -11.84 -9.27 6.14
C LEU A 101 -11.39 -10.74 6.25
N ASP A 102 -11.71 -11.58 5.27
CA ASP A 102 -11.32 -13.00 5.23
C ASP A 102 -9.85 -13.23 4.91
N ALA A 103 -9.18 -12.25 4.28
CA ALA A 103 -7.75 -12.33 4.02
C ALA A 103 -6.92 -12.35 5.31
N ASP A 104 -7.46 -11.82 6.42
CA ASP A 104 -6.89 -11.84 7.77
C ASP A 104 -5.43 -11.34 7.83
N ARG A 105 -5.12 -10.27 7.09
CA ARG A 105 -3.77 -9.69 7.03
C ARG A 105 -3.62 -8.47 7.92
N ASP A 106 -2.38 -8.11 8.26
CA ASP A 106 -2.07 -6.90 9.01
C ASP A 106 -2.60 -5.67 8.28
N VAL A 107 -2.28 -5.58 6.98
CA VAL A 107 -2.83 -4.60 6.04
C VAL A 107 -3.20 -5.29 4.73
N VAL A 108 -4.41 -5.05 4.23
CA VAL A 108 -4.86 -5.53 2.91
C VAL A 108 -5.77 -4.50 2.23
N ALA A 109 -5.52 -4.22 0.96
CA ALA A 109 -6.33 -3.28 0.17
C ALA A 109 -6.96 -3.92 -1.06
N GLY A 110 -8.05 -3.32 -1.54
CA GLY A 110 -8.52 -3.49 -2.91
C GLY A 110 -7.59 -2.82 -3.92
N ILE A 111 -7.82 -3.09 -5.20
CA ILE A 111 -7.02 -2.57 -6.31
C ILE A 111 -7.76 -1.47 -7.04
N MET A 112 -7.09 -0.33 -7.23
CA MET A 112 -7.52 0.73 -8.14
C MET A 112 -6.45 1.03 -9.19
N HIS A 113 -6.81 1.83 -10.20
CA HIS A 113 -5.85 2.42 -11.14
C HIS A 113 -5.71 3.90 -10.84
N ALA A 114 -4.50 4.44 -10.98
CA ALA A 114 -4.28 5.87 -10.86
C ALA A 114 -5.06 6.64 -11.94
N SER A 115 -5.54 7.84 -11.60
CA SER A 115 -6.30 8.70 -12.52
C SER A 115 -5.45 9.37 -13.63
N GLY A 116 -4.12 9.32 -13.51
CA GLY A 116 -3.19 9.90 -14.48
C GLY A 116 -2.48 8.84 -15.33
N PHE A 117 -2.25 9.16 -16.61
CA PHE A 117 -1.46 8.30 -17.51
C PHE A 117 -0.07 7.95 -16.89
N PRO A 118 0.33 6.67 -16.84
CA PRO A 118 -0.16 5.54 -17.65
C PRO A 118 -1.36 4.77 -17.08
N TYR A 119 -2.09 5.33 -16.11
CA TYR A 119 -3.19 4.67 -15.41
C TYR A 119 -2.71 3.38 -14.76
N SER A 120 -1.57 3.46 -14.06
CA SER A 120 -0.93 2.32 -13.41
C SER A 120 -1.84 1.70 -12.36
N MET A 121 -1.77 0.37 -12.26
CA MET A 121 -2.44 -0.35 -11.19
C MET A 121 -1.73 -0.08 -9.86
N CYS A 122 -2.46 0.38 -8.85
CA CYS A 122 -1.89 0.82 -7.59
C CYS A 122 -1.62 -0.35 -6.62
N ALA A 123 -0.72 -1.25 -7.01
CA ALA A 123 -0.22 -2.32 -6.17
C ALA A 123 1.24 -2.58 -6.54
N PHE A 124 2.16 -2.21 -5.65
CA PHE A 124 3.57 -2.10 -6.00
C PHE A 124 4.49 -2.91 -5.11
N ARG A 125 5.63 -3.31 -5.67
CA ARG A 125 6.76 -3.90 -4.97
C ARG A 125 8.01 -3.06 -5.16
N ARG A 126 8.93 -3.17 -4.21
CA ARG A 126 10.27 -2.58 -4.28
C ARG A 126 11.18 -3.50 -5.08
N TYR A 127 12.07 -2.94 -5.89
CA TYR A 127 13.16 -3.71 -6.50
C TYR A 127 14.23 -4.07 -5.47
N ASP A 128 14.55 -3.12 -4.57
CA ASP A 128 15.45 -3.35 -3.45
C ASP A 128 14.65 -3.29 -2.14
N ALA A 129 14.59 -4.42 -1.43
CA ALA A 129 13.92 -4.50 -0.13
C ALA A 129 14.67 -3.76 0.98
N LYS A 130 15.92 -3.31 0.75
CA LYS A 130 16.71 -2.53 1.70
C LYS A 130 16.41 -1.03 1.65
N THR A 131 15.84 -0.55 0.56
CA THR A 131 15.42 0.85 0.43
C THR A 131 14.00 1.04 0.93
N LYS A 132 13.70 2.24 1.39
CA LYS A 132 12.35 2.61 1.82
C LYS A 132 11.41 2.78 0.64
N VAL A 133 10.13 2.55 0.85
CA VAL A 133 9.04 2.84 -0.07
C VAL A 133 8.98 4.34 -0.34
N ALA A 134 9.04 5.17 0.72
CA ALA A 134 9.00 6.62 0.64
C ALA A 134 10.13 7.22 -0.22
N ASP A 135 11.30 6.57 -0.25
CA ASP A 135 12.48 7.05 -0.99
C ASP A 135 12.43 6.66 -2.48
N GLN A 136 11.46 5.85 -2.90
CA GLN A 136 11.39 5.29 -4.26
C GLN A 136 10.33 6.01 -5.10
N PRO A 137 10.72 6.72 -6.18
CA PRO A 137 9.75 7.30 -7.10
C PRO A 137 8.85 6.22 -7.71
N ILE A 138 7.54 6.45 -7.72
CA ILE A 138 6.56 5.49 -8.27
C ILE A 138 6.75 5.33 -9.79
N LEU A 139 7.11 6.39 -10.52
CA LEU A 139 7.05 6.42 -12.00
C LEU A 139 8.35 6.85 -12.72
N LYS A 140 9.42 7.27 -12.03
CA LYS A 140 10.63 7.81 -12.68
C LYS A 140 11.92 7.31 -12.05
N GLY A 141 12.84 6.75 -12.83
CA GLY A 141 14.21 6.45 -12.40
C GLY A 141 14.50 4.97 -12.08
N PRO A 142 15.77 4.65 -11.79
CA PRO A 142 16.26 3.28 -11.62
C PRO A 142 15.79 2.59 -10.32
N ALA A 143 15.53 3.35 -9.26
CA ALA A 143 15.05 2.84 -7.97
C ALA A 143 13.54 3.11 -7.81
N ARG A 144 12.73 2.57 -8.72
CA ARG A 144 11.28 2.79 -8.72
C ARG A 144 10.51 1.66 -8.06
N LEU A 145 9.32 1.96 -7.57
CA LEU A 145 8.35 0.90 -7.31
C LEU A 145 7.86 0.31 -8.64
N TYR A 146 7.59 -0.99 -8.69
CA TYR A 146 7.03 -1.64 -9.88
C TYR A 146 5.70 -2.31 -9.56
N GLU A 147 4.79 -2.26 -10.54
CA GLU A 147 3.49 -2.93 -10.42
C GLU A 147 3.68 -4.44 -10.31
N VAL A 148 2.81 -5.10 -9.53
CA VAL A 148 2.77 -6.57 -9.52
C VAL A 148 2.60 -7.10 -10.96
N PRO A 149 3.44 -8.04 -11.41
CA PRO A 149 3.36 -8.59 -12.76
C PRO A 149 1.99 -9.22 -13.07
N PRO A 150 1.43 -9.06 -14.30
CA PRO A 150 0.09 -9.53 -14.65
C PRO A 150 -0.21 -10.98 -14.28
N GLU A 151 0.76 -11.89 -14.45
CA GLU A 151 0.63 -13.31 -14.15
C GLU A 151 0.47 -13.63 -12.66
N GLN A 152 0.78 -12.67 -11.78
CA GLN A 152 0.65 -12.79 -10.33
C GLN A 152 -0.60 -12.11 -9.78
N ARG A 153 -1.41 -11.45 -10.62
CA ARG A 153 -2.56 -10.62 -10.22
C ARG A 153 -3.80 -11.48 -9.92
N LYS A 154 -3.74 -12.34 -8.89
CA LYS A 154 -4.86 -13.21 -8.49
C LYS A 154 -4.92 -13.38 -6.97
N GLY A 155 -6.11 -13.25 -6.40
CA GLY A 155 -6.33 -13.44 -4.96
C GLY A 155 -5.52 -12.46 -4.10
N VAL A 156 -5.06 -12.93 -2.94
CA VAL A 156 -4.29 -12.13 -1.98
C VAL A 156 -2.80 -12.25 -2.28
N VAL A 157 -2.17 -11.12 -2.60
CA VAL A 157 -0.77 -11.07 -3.05
C VAL A 157 0.02 -10.11 -2.18
N LYS A 158 1.20 -10.54 -1.74
CA LYS A 158 2.11 -9.69 -0.96
C LYS A 158 2.69 -8.57 -1.82
N VAL A 159 2.69 -7.37 -1.28
CA VAL A 159 3.13 -6.12 -1.91
C VAL A 159 3.91 -5.29 -0.89
N ASP A 160 4.55 -4.22 -1.34
CA ASP A 160 5.22 -3.25 -0.47
C ASP A 160 4.41 -1.94 -0.34
N LEU A 161 3.53 -1.64 -1.30
CA LEU A 161 2.67 -0.45 -1.27
C LEU A 161 1.33 -0.70 -1.96
N VAL A 162 0.26 -0.27 -1.30
CA VAL A 162 -1.09 -0.04 -1.82
C VAL A 162 -1.65 1.25 -1.20
N PRO A 163 -2.43 2.04 -1.95
CA PRO A 163 -3.06 3.26 -1.45
C PRO A 163 -4.19 2.96 -0.46
N PHE A 164 -4.70 3.98 0.22
CA PHE A 164 -5.74 3.85 1.25
C PHE A 164 -7.20 3.91 0.75
N CYS A 165 -7.39 3.77 -0.56
CA CYS A 165 -8.69 3.87 -1.23
C CYS A 165 -9.78 2.91 -0.74
N PHE A 166 -9.42 1.68 -0.34
CA PHE A 166 -10.30 0.71 0.31
C PHE A 166 -9.43 -0.33 1.03
N THR A 167 -8.90 0.06 2.18
CA THR A 167 -7.79 -0.63 2.84
C THR A 167 -8.15 -1.02 4.27
N MET A 168 -8.17 -2.33 4.54
CA MET A 168 -8.42 -2.91 5.84
C MET A 168 -7.11 -3.06 6.62
N ILE A 169 -7.06 -2.48 7.81
CA ILE A 169 -5.90 -2.46 8.70
C ILE A 169 -6.32 -3.04 10.06
N LYS A 170 -5.61 -4.05 10.55
CA LYS A 170 -5.82 -4.55 11.92
C LYS A 170 -5.39 -3.50 12.93
N THR A 171 -6.18 -3.26 13.98
CA THR A 171 -5.79 -2.27 15.02
C THR A 171 -4.58 -2.70 15.84
N SER A 172 -4.20 -3.98 15.80
CA SER A 172 -2.91 -4.46 16.31
C SER A 172 -1.71 -3.81 15.62
N VAL A 173 -1.82 -3.43 14.34
CA VAL A 173 -0.78 -2.70 13.61
C VAL A 173 -0.46 -1.39 14.33
N PHE A 174 -1.49 -0.58 14.61
CA PHE A 174 -1.33 0.70 15.30
C PHE A 174 -0.74 0.56 16.71
N LYS A 175 -1.10 -0.51 17.44
CA LYS A 175 -0.53 -0.81 18.77
C LYS A 175 0.97 -1.14 18.72
N ASN A 176 1.44 -1.68 17.60
CA ASN A 176 2.85 -2.03 17.39
C ASN A 176 3.68 -0.88 16.77
N LEU A 177 3.03 0.19 16.33
CA LEU A 177 3.65 1.37 15.75
C LEU A 177 3.67 2.54 16.74
N LYS A 178 4.75 3.32 16.71
CA LYS A 178 4.80 4.60 17.44
C LYS A 178 4.11 5.67 16.60
N LYS A 179 3.29 6.50 17.25
CA LYS A 179 2.69 7.69 16.65
C LYS A 179 3.74 8.71 16.15
N PRO A 180 3.40 9.58 15.19
CA PRO A 180 2.16 9.53 14.41
C PRO A 180 2.09 8.24 13.56
N TRP A 181 0.91 7.72 13.27
CA TRP A 181 0.73 6.59 12.35
C TRP A 181 0.59 7.06 10.91
N PHE A 182 0.08 8.25 10.69
CA PHE A 182 -0.05 8.86 9.37
C PHE A 182 0.67 10.19 9.37
N SER A 183 1.49 10.42 8.35
CA SER A 183 2.23 11.66 8.17
C SER A 183 2.26 12.01 6.70
N SER A 184 2.15 13.30 6.40
CA SER A 184 2.62 13.83 5.12
C SER A 184 3.89 14.61 5.43
N ASP A 185 5.03 13.93 5.44
CA ASP A 185 6.26 14.71 5.24
C ASP A 185 6.26 15.22 3.79
N ASN A 186 7.00 16.30 3.51
CA ASN A 186 6.97 16.91 2.18
C ASN A 186 7.63 16.05 1.09
N GLN A 187 8.13 14.84 1.41
CA GLN A 187 8.88 14.01 0.47
C GLN A 187 8.09 12.79 0.01
N ALA A 188 7.22 12.22 0.85
CA ALA A 188 6.48 11.01 0.53
C ALA A 188 4.96 11.15 0.78
N PRO A 189 4.13 10.58 -0.11
CA PRO A 189 2.71 10.37 0.16
C PRO A 189 2.49 9.55 1.45
N THR A 190 1.37 9.79 2.12
CA THR A 190 1.09 9.23 3.44
C THR A 190 0.99 7.70 3.46
N ASP A 191 0.50 7.09 2.39
CA ASP A 191 0.48 5.64 2.20
C ASP A 191 1.90 5.03 2.16
N SER A 192 2.82 5.70 1.48
CA SER A 192 4.22 5.29 1.36
C SER A 192 4.94 5.40 2.70
N TRP A 193 4.69 6.48 3.43
CA TRP A 193 5.21 6.67 4.79
C TRP A 193 4.72 5.57 5.74
N PHE A 194 3.42 5.27 5.73
CA PHE A 194 2.84 4.23 6.57
C PHE A 194 3.38 2.84 6.20
N ALA A 195 3.49 2.55 4.89
CA ALA A 195 4.03 1.28 4.41
C ALA A 195 5.44 1.02 4.97
N ASP A 196 6.33 2.01 4.95
CA ASP A 196 7.66 1.89 5.56
C ASP A 196 7.61 1.51 7.04
N ARG A 197 6.69 2.11 7.80
CA ARG A 197 6.53 1.85 9.23
C ARG A 197 6.05 0.44 9.50
N VAL A 198 5.13 -0.06 8.69
CA VAL A 198 4.61 -1.43 8.76
C VAL A 198 5.72 -2.44 8.42
N LEU A 199 6.45 -2.19 7.33
CA LEU A 199 7.53 -3.05 6.86
C LEU A 199 8.74 -3.06 7.81
N ASP A 200 9.09 -1.93 8.43
CA ASP A 200 10.13 -1.82 9.46
C ASP A 200 9.83 -2.71 10.68
N LYS A 201 8.55 -2.94 10.97
CA LYS A 201 8.09 -3.87 12.01
C LYS A 201 7.92 -5.30 11.54
N LYS A 202 8.28 -5.61 10.30
CA LYS A 202 8.12 -6.93 9.66
C LYS A 202 6.67 -7.42 9.66
N MET A 203 5.73 -6.48 9.68
CA MET A 203 4.32 -6.76 9.43
C MET A 203 4.09 -6.82 7.92
N ASP A 204 3.04 -7.51 7.51
CA ASP A 204 2.82 -7.74 6.09
C ASP A 204 1.85 -6.73 5.45
N TYR A 205 2.12 -6.41 4.18
CA TYR A 205 1.26 -5.59 3.32
C TYR A 205 0.75 -6.44 2.15
N TYR A 206 -0.56 -6.41 1.88
CA TYR A 206 -1.18 -7.21 0.82
C TYR A 206 -2.14 -6.41 -0.06
N ALA A 207 -2.28 -6.88 -1.29
CA ALA A 207 -3.28 -6.47 -2.26
C ALA A 207 -4.23 -7.64 -2.51
N HIS A 208 -5.54 -7.38 -2.56
CA HIS A 208 -6.56 -8.36 -2.93
C HIS A 208 -7.03 -8.12 -4.36
N PHE A 209 -6.49 -8.89 -5.31
CA PHE A 209 -6.74 -8.71 -6.75
C PHE A 209 -8.16 -9.06 -7.21
N ASP A 210 -8.93 -9.79 -6.41
CA ASP A 210 -10.35 -10.03 -6.67
C ASP A 210 -11.28 -8.94 -6.10
N VAL A 211 -10.71 -7.87 -5.53
CA VAL A 211 -11.41 -6.66 -5.08
C VAL A 211 -10.97 -5.52 -5.99
N TRP A 212 -11.78 -5.23 -7.00
CA TRP A 212 -11.50 -4.17 -7.97
C TRP A 212 -12.35 -2.94 -7.65
N LEU A 213 -11.69 -1.80 -7.52
CA LEU A 213 -12.30 -0.54 -7.14
C LEU A 213 -12.46 0.35 -8.36
N ASN A 214 -13.64 0.96 -8.49
CA ASN A 214 -13.84 2.03 -9.45
C ASN A 214 -13.38 3.36 -8.82
N HIS A 215 -12.47 4.05 -9.49
CA HIS A 215 -11.90 5.33 -9.06
C HIS A 215 -12.39 6.44 -9.96
N ARG A 216 -12.63 7.66 -9.45
CA ARG A 216 -13.29 8.73 -10.22
C ARG A 216 -12.61 8.98 -11.56
N GLY A 217 -13.38 8.69 -12.62
CA GLY A 217 -12.95 8.84 -14.01
C GLY A 217 -12.29 7.58 -14.60
N VAL A 218 -11.84 6.64 -13.77
CA VAL A 218 -11.17 5.39 -14.18
C VAL A 218 -11.85 4.18 -13.54
N THR A 219 -12.74 3.57 -14.31
CA THR A 219 -13.45 2.33 -13.95
C THR A 219 -12.81 1.13 -14.64
N ARG A 220 -13.20 -0.08 -14.23
CA ARG A 220 -12.75 -1.31 -14.90
C ARG A 220 -13.05 -1.33 -16.41
N GLU A 221 -14.20 -0.79 -16.79
CA GLU A 221 -14.71 -0.81 -18.17
C GLU A 221 -13.99 0.22 -19.04
N ASN A 222 -13.69 1.40 -18.50
CA ASN A 222 -13.13 2.51 -19.28
C ASN A 222 -11.60 2.60 -19.22
N GLN A 223 -10.94 1.93 -18.27
CA GLN A 223 -9.49 1.99 -18.11
C GLN A 223 -8.73 1.60 -19.39
N PRO A 224 -9.11 0.54 -20.14
CA PRO A 224 -8.42 0.19 -21.37
C PRO A 224 -8.46 1.29 -22.43
N LEU A 225 -9.60 2.01 -22.52
CA LEU A 225 -9.77 3.14 -23.43
C LEU A 225 -8.88 4.32 -23.03
N TRP A 226 -8.82 4.64 -21.73
CA TRP A 226 -7.94 5.70 -21.22
C TRP A 226 -6.47 5.43 -21.49
N VAL A 227 -6.02 4.18 -21.33
CA VAL A 227 -4.66 3.77 -21.67
C VAL A 227 -4.40 3.97 -23.16
N GLN A 228 -5.31 3.55 -24.04
CA GLN A 228 -5.18 3.75 -25.49
C GLN A 228 -5.09 5.23 -25.86
N MET A 229 -6.00 6.06 -25.34
CA MET A 229 -6.00 7.51 -25.57
C MET A 229 -4.72 8.16 -25.04
N GLY A 230 -4.28 7.76 -23.85
CA GLY A 230 -3.02 8.22 -23.27
C GLY A 230 -1.80 7.84 -24.11
N MET A 231 -1.77 6.63 -24.68
CA MET A 231 -0.71 6.22 -25.63
C MET A 231 -0.75 7.06 -26.90
N VAL A 232 -1.93 7.31 -27.48
CA VAL A 232 -2.09 8.19 -28.66
C VAL A 232 -1.62 9.61 -28.34
N ASN A 233 -2.06 10.18 -27.23
CA ASN A 233 -1.65 11.51 -26.77
C ASN A 233 -0.14 11.58 -26.50
N ALA A 234 0.44 10.55 -25.88
CA ALA A 234 1.87 10.47 -25.62
C ALA A 234 2.67 10.36 -26.92
N ARG A 235 2.17 9.63 -27.93
CA ARG A 235 2.77 9.57 -29.28
C ARG A 235 2.64 10.91 -30.01
N ALA A 236 1.46 11.54 -29.99
CA ALA A 236 1.21 12.82 -30.64
C ALA A 236 2.05 13.95 -30.03
N LYS A 237 2.12 14.04 -28.69
CA LYS A 237 3.00 14.98 -27.99
C LYS A 237 4.49 14.68 -28.23
N LYS A 238 4.84 13.44 -28.54
CA LYS A 238 6.21 13.01 -28.88
C LYS A 238 6.44 12.79 -30.37
N GLY A 239 5.85 13.64 -31.22
CA GLY A 239 6.37 13.93 -32.56
C GLY A 239 7.84 14.40 -32.59
N GLY A 240 8.56 14.38 -31.46
CA GLY A 240 10.01 14.54 -31.33
C GLY A 240 10.76 13.38 -30.65
N GLY A 241 10.23 12.15 -30.60
CA GLY A 241 11.04 10.95 -30.31
C GLY A 241 10.64 10.10 -29.10
N MET A 242 9.64 9.23 -29.26
CA MET A 242 9.58 7.99 -28.47
C MET A 242 9.85 6.80 -29.39
N VAL A 243 10.91 6.06 -29.11
CA VAL A 243 11.18 4.78 -29.77
C VAL A 243 10.16 3.79 -29.24
N VAL A 244 9.21 3.38 -30.09
CA VAL A 244 8.35 2.23 -29.79
C VAL A 244 9.22 1.00 -29.94
N LEU A 245 9.66 0.45 -28.81
CA LEU A 245 10.44 -0.78 -28.80
C LEU A 245 9.49 -1.95 -29.07
N THR A 246 9.79 -2.75 -30.09
CA THR A 246 9.23 -4.09 -30.30
C THR A 246 9.45 -4.95 -29.05
N PRO A 247 8.71 -6.07 -28.85
CA PRO A 247 8.92 -6.95 -27.70
C PRO A 247 10.38 -7.42 -27.54
N GLU A 248 11.11 -7.60 -28.64
CA GLU A 248 12.53 -7.92 -28.63
C GLU A 248 13.40 -6.74 -28.19
N GLU A 249 13.09 -5.54 -28.68
CA GLU A 249 13.76 -4.31 -28.24
C GLU A 249 13.43 -3.95 -26.79
N MET A 250 12.24 -4.30 -26.30
CA MET A 250 11.84 -4.15 -24.91
C MET A 250 12.63 -5.11 -24.03
N LYS A 251 12.77 -6.39 -24.41
CA LYS A 251 13.67 -7.33 -23.73
C LYS A 251 15.13 -6.86 -23.74
N ARG A 252 15.61 -6.30 -24.86
CA ARG A 252 16.96 -5.70 -24.93
C ARG A 252 17.08 -4.48 -24.03
N HIS A 253 16.04 -3.65 -23.95
CA HIS A 253 16.01 -2.50 -23.07
C HIS A 253 15.98 -2.93 -21.60
N GLU A 254 15.19 -3.94 -21.24
CA GLU A 254 15.19 -4.54 -19.90
C GLU A 254 16.57 -5.09 -19.54
N ALA A 255 17.22 -5.83 -20.45
CA ALA A 255 18.57 -6.32 -20.25
C ALA A 255 19.58 -5.18 -20.09
N MET A 256 19.49 -4.14 -20.93
CA MET A 256 20.33 -2.95 -20.84
C MET A 256 20.12 -2.19 -19.52
N MET A 257 18.87 -2.04 -19.09
CA MET A 257 18.51 -1.40 -17.83
C MET A 257 19.04 -2.22 -16.65
N ARG A 258 18.94 -3.56 -16.70
CA ARG A 258 19.54 -4.46 -15.71
C ARG A 258 21.06 -4.26 -15.62
N MET A 259 21.76 -4.23 -16.75
CA MET A 259 23.21 -3.96 -16.77
C MET A 259 23.57 -2.58 -16.22
N LYS A 260 22.80 -1.53 -16.57
CA LYS A 260 23.00 -0.19 -16.03
C LYS A 260 22.76 -0.12 -14.53
N LEU A 261 21.76 -0.84 -14.03
CA LEU A 261 21.48 -0.97 -12.61
C LEU A 261 22.62 -1.67 -11.88
N GLU A 262 23.10 -2.80 -12.40
CA GLU A 262 24.26 -3.52 -11.85
C GLU A 262 25.52 -2.63 -11.81
N ALA A 263 25.76 -1.84 -12.87
CA ALA A 263 26.85 -0.88 -12.92
C ALA A 263 26.69 0.24 -11.88
N ALA A 264 25.50 0.83 -11.77
CA ALA A 264 25.20 1.87 -10.79
C ALA A 264 25.32 1.34 -9.34
N GLU A 265 24.88 0.11 -9.08
CA GLU A 265 25.03 -0.55 -7.79
C GLU A 265 26.52 -0.75 -7.44
N THR A 266 27.33 -1.16 -8.42
CA THR A 266 28.78 -1.32 -8.26
C THR A 266 29.46 0.02 -7.97
N GLU A 267 29.05 1.09 -8.65
CA GLU A 267 29.56 2.44 -8.42
C GLU A 267 29.16 3.00 -7.05
N MET A 268 27.92 2.77 -6.61
CA MET A 268 27.48 3.16 -5.27
C MET A 268 28.26 2.40 -4.19
N LYS A 269 28.51 1.11 -4.38
CA LYS A 269 29.34 0.30 -3.47
C LYS A 269 30.79 0.81 -3.42
N SER A 270 31.39 1.15 -4.56
CA SER A 270 32.76 1.67 -4.58
C SER A 270 32.88 3.03 -3.90
N LYS A 271 31.91 3.94 -4.11
CA LYS A 271 31.83 5.22 -3.40
C LYS A 271 31.62 5.05 -1.90
N ALA A 272 30.78 4.11 -1.49
CA ALA A 272 30.56 3.80 -0.07
C ALA A 272 31.85 3.28 0.60
N ILE A 273 32.65 2.48 -0.10
CA ILE A 273 33.95 2.01 0.39
C ILE A 273 34.98 3.15 0.45
N GLY A 274 35.03 4.01 -0.58
CA GLY A 274 35.95 5.15 -0.64
C GLY A 274 35.66 6.25 0.40
N GLY A 275 34.42 6.34 0.89
CA GLY A 275 34.02 7.29 1.93
C GLY A 275 34.29 6.84 3.37
N ILE A 276 34.79 5.62 3.58
CA ILE A 276 35.20 5.16 4.91
C ILE A 276 36.57 5.78 5.22
N PRO A 277 36.69 6.69 6.20
CA PRO A 277 37.99 7.21 6.58
C PRO A 277 38.86 6.07 7.07
N PHE A 278 39.92 5.77 6.32
CA PHE A 278 40.97 4.88 6.78
C PHE A 278 41.70 5.59 7.91
N TYR A 279 41.45 5.18 9.15
CA TYR A 279 42.30 5.58 10.25
C TYR A 279 43.65 4.90 10.06
N GLU A 280 44.61 5.65 9.51
CA GLU A 280 46.01 5.22 9.55
C GLU A 280 46.40 5.05 11.02
N LYS A 281 46.95 3.87 11.35
CA LYS A 281 47.57 3.66 12.67
C LYS A 281 48.71 4.65 12.80
N GLU A 282 48.51 5.72 13.58
CA GLU A 282 49.62 6.52 14.08
C GLU A 282 50.59 5.55 14.78
N LYS A 283 51.81 5.43 14.23
CA LYS A 283 52.90 4.68 14.87
C LYS A 283 53.15 5.28 16.26
N GLY A 284 52.66 4.60 17.30
CA GLY A 284 52.91 4.95 18.70
C GLY A 284 51.69 5.06 19.61
N LYS A 285 50.45 5.02 19.10
CA LYS A 285 49.25 5.01 19.96
C LYS A 285 48.53 3.68 19.88
N ASN A 286 48.53 2.93 20.98
CA ASN A 286 47.68 1.74 21.16
C ASN A 286 46.21 2.18 21.28
N PRO A 287 45.32 1.82 20.34
CA PRO A 287 43.89 2.05 20.52
C PRO A 287 43.30 0.83 21.24
N ILE A 288 43.53 0.73 22.54
CA ILE A 288 42.75 -0.16 23.40
C ILE A 288 42.25 0.69 24.56
N GLY A 289 40.96 1.04 24.47
CA GLY A 289 40.23 1.68 25.54
C GLY A 289 40.39 0.89 26.84
N LYS A 290 40.77 1.61 27.89
CA LYS A 290 40.62 1.16 29.27
C LYS A 290 39.19 0.69 29.46
N ARG A 291 39.00 -0.59 29.81
CA ARG A 291 37.79 -1.06 30.49
C ARG A 291 37.66 -0.25 31.77
N LEU A 292 36.66 0.62 31.84
CA LEU A 292 36.20 1.20 33.10
C LEU A 292 35.65 0.06 33.97
N LYS A 293 36.17 -0.04 35.19
CA LYS A 293 35.58 -0.82 36.29
C LYS A 293 34.46 -0.01 36.92
#